data_AF-A0AA37EIY4-F1
#
_entry.id   AF-A0AA37EIY4-F1
#
_cell.length_a   1.000
_cell.length_b   1.000
_cell.length_c   1.000
_cell.angle_alpha   90.00
_cell.angle_beta   90.00
_cell.angle_gamma   90.00
#
_symmetry.space_group_name_H-M   'P 1'
#
loop_
_entity.id
_entity.type
_entity.pdbx_description
1 polymer ?
#
loop_
_entity_poly.entity_id
_entity_poly.type
_entity_poly.pdbx_seq_one_letter_code
_entity_poly.pdbx_strand_id
1 'polypeptide(L)'
;MKFFQKRAVAAVVLILAIVAGVVIGQAKKPDTGGQASTAIVGSYTYVYDYAGVLTDETMEHIDAMNASLFAQTGAQILVSVVNSTGGADIMDYASDLGNSYGVGSAERNNGVVMLLALDNISQSGLMGDYCVVVGTGLESHADDFMSLQSYYLENDFAAGEYDAGVKATFDAFIAWFADFYGVTIREGYIPAVRETYSSGSGYYYTETHGYVAPALGSLVSGVVVLLVVLLVLWVILDGMRYSRYRRRYLRPGMGRPTVLYYPIFWGRPQRPRPPRPPRPPKPPRRPPSGGTFGGDGFGGSRGGMFGGGSFGSAGGSRGSLGGGTFRG
;
A
#
# COMPACT_ATOMS: atom_id res chain seq x y z
N MET A 1 9.98 -34.92 41.83
CA MET A 1 8.93 -34.61 40.83
C MET A 1 9.57 -34.25 39.50
N LYS A 2 9.53 -35.19 38.53
CA LYS A 2 10.13 -35.11 37.19
C LYS A 2 9.21 -34.40 36.18
N PHE A 3 8.56 -33.31 36.60
CA PHE A 3 7.50 -32.66 35.81
C PHE A 3 8.01 -31.81 34.63
N PHE A 4 9.33 -31.77 34.40
CA PHE A 4 9.97 -30.93 33.38
C PHE A 4 11.05 -31.67 32.55
N GLN A 5 10.85 -32.95 32.26
CA GLN A 5 11.60 -33.61 31.17
C GLN A 5 11.05 -33.22 29.78
N LYS A 6 11.31 -31.95 29.44
CA LYS A 6 11.81 -31.44 28.16
C LYS A 6 11.04 -31.61 26.83
N ARG A 7 9.95 -32.37 26.71
CA ARG A 7 9.14 -32.42 25.46
C ARG A 7 7.72 -31.86 25.60
N ALA A 8 7.10 -32.03 26.76
CA ALA A 8 5.71 -31.60 27.00
C ALA A 8 5.51 -30.08 26.88
N VAL A 9 6.43 -29.27 27.39
CA VAL A 9 6.32 -27.80 27.29
C VAL A 9 6.49 -27.31 25.85
N ALA A 10 7.39 -27.92 25.08
CA ALA A 10 7.56 -27.60 23.67
C ALA A 10 6.33 -28.02 22.86
N ALA A 11 5.74 -29.17 23.18
CA ALA A 11 4.49 -29.63 22.58
C ALA A 11 3.33 -28.68 22.91
N VAL A 12 3.22 -28.20 24.15
CA VAL A 12 2.17 -27.24 24.54
C VAL A 12 2.32 -25.90 23.81
N VAL A 13 3.55 -25.37 23.68
CA VAL A 13 3.80 -24.14 22.92
C VAL A 13 3.50 -24.31 21.43
N LEU A 14 3.87 -25.46 20.85
CA LEU A 14 3.54 -25.79 19.46
C LEU A 14 2.02 -25.88 19.25
N ILE A 15 1.32 -26.57 20.15
CA ILE A 15 -0.14 -26.71 20.10
C ILE A 15 -0.80 -25.34 20.24
N LEU A 16 -0.36 -24.49 21.16
CA LEU A 16 -0.88 -23.12 21.30
C LEU A 16 -0.61 -22.27 20.06
N ALA A 17 0.56 -22.43 19.42
CA ALA A 17 0.87 -21.73 18.17
C ALA A 17 0.00 -22.20 16.99
N ILE A 18 -0.26 -23.51 16.89
CA ILE A 18 -1.17 -24.09 15.89
C ILE A 18 -2.60 -23.61 16.15
N VAL A 19 -3.08 -23.68 17.39
CA VAL A 19 -4.42 -23.22 17.76
C VAL A 19 -4.57 -21.72 17.51
N ALA A 20 -3.59 -20.90 17.88
CA ALA A 20 -3.61 -19.46 17.57
C ALA A 20 -3.60 -19.20 16.06
N GLY A 21 -2.81 -19.94 15.28
CA GLY A 21 -2.80 -19.86 13.82
C GLY A 21 -4.15 -20.23 13.19
N VAL A 22 -4.78 -21.30 13.69
CA VAL A 22 -6.11 -21.73 13.25
C VAL A 22 -7.18 -20.71 13.64
N VAL A 23 -7.17 -20.18 14.86
CA VAL A 23 -8.13 -19.17 15.32
C VAL A 23 -8.00 -17.87 14.53
N ILE A 24 -6.76 -17.41 14.26
CA ILE A 24 -6.52 -16.23 13.42
C ILE A 24 -6.95 -16.49 11.97
N GLY A 25 -6.73 -17.70 11.44
CA GLY A 25 -7.17 -18.09 10.11
C GLY A 25 -8.70 -18.16 9.99
N GLN A 26 -9.38 -18.70 10.99
CA GLN A 26 -10.85 -18.78 11.02
C GLN A 26 -11.50 -17.41 11.24
N ALA A 27 -10.93 -16.55 12.10
CA ALA A 27 -11.40 -15.18 12.31
C ALA A 27 -11.18 -14.26 11.10
N LYS A 28 -10.37 -14.68 10.12
CA LYS A 28 -10.06 -13.96 8.88
C LYS A 28 -10.56 -14.70 7.64
N LYS A 29 -11.54 -15.59 7.78
CA LYS A 29 -12.13 -16.28 6.64
C LYS A 29 -12.97 -15.26 5.83
N PRO A 30 -12.87 -15.24 4.49
CA PRO A 30 -13.76 -14.41 3.69
C PRO A 30 -15.21 -14.86 3.88
N ASP A 31 -16.10 -13.90 4.11
CA ASP A 31 -17.52 -14.14 4.02
C ASP A 31 -17.85 -14.50 2.58
N THR A 32 -18.12 -15.79 2.36
CA THR A 32 -18.42 -16.35 1.03
C THR A 32 -19.92 -16.19 0.70
N GLY A 33 -20.65 -15.38 1.48
CA GLY A 33 -22.06 -15.10 1.27
C GLY A 33 -22.23 -14.06 0.16
N GLY A 34 -23.15 -14.29 -0.77
CA GLY A 34 -23.47 -13.38 -1.88
C GLY A 34 -24.16 -12.07 -1.47
N GLN A 35 -23.91 -11.56 -0.27
CA GLN A 35 -24.35 -10.23 0.15
C GLN A 35 -23.32 -9.19 -0.28
N ALA A 36 -23.78 -8.03 -0.75
CA ALA A 36 -22.91 -6.90 -1.08
C ALA A 36 -22.05 -6.55 0.15
N SER A 37 -20.73 -6.61 -0.01
CA SER A 37 -19.80 -6.36 1.08
C SER A 37 -19.37 -4.89 1.14
N THR A 38 -19.65 -4.12 0.09
CA THR A 38 -19.60 -2.66 0.11
C THR A 38 -21.00 -2.13 -0.04
N ALA A 39 -21.42 -1.24 0.85
CA ALA A 39 -22.64 -0.49 0.77
C ALA A 39 -22.34 0.90 0.21
N ILE A 40 -23.22 1.41 -0.64
CA ILE A 40 -23.18 2.80 -1.06
C ILE A 40 -24.20 3.54 -0.20
N VAL A 41 -23.76 4.62 0.45
CA VAL A 41 -24.58 5.40 1.37
C VAL A 41 -24.86 6.76 0.74
N GLY A 42 -26.13 7.16 0.78
CA GLY A 42 -26.63 8.38 0.17
C GLY A 42 -27.36 8.12 -1.15
N SER A 43 -27.75 9.20 -1.83
CA SER A 43 -28.36 9.17 -3.15
C SER A 43 -27.56 10.03 -4.11
N TYR A 44 -27.32 9.53 -5.31
CA TYR A 44 -26.70 10.26 -6.39
C TYR A 44 -27.46 9.93 -7.68
N THR A 45 -27.70 10.94 -8.50
CA THR A 45 -28.39 10.77 -9.78
C THR A 45 -27.34 10.77 -10.89
N TYR A 46 -27.23 9.67 -11.62
CA TYR A 46 -26.26 9.51 -12.70
C TYR A 46 -26.78 9.92 -14.07
N VAL A 47 -28.11 10.00 -14.23
CA VAL A 47 -28.73 10.36 -15.51
C VAL A 47 -29.69 11.52 -15.34
N TYR A 48 -29.52 12.56 -16.16
CA TYR A 48 -30.44 13.66 -16.29
C TYR A 48 -30.93 13.76 -17.73
N ASP A 49 -32.08 13.14 -18.02
CA ASP A 49 -32.71 13.23 -19.34
C ASP A 49 -33.80 14.30 -19.35
N TYR A 50 -33.43 15.52 -19.72
CA TYR A 50 -34.38 16.64 -19.86
C TYR A 50 -35.08 16.65 -21.23
N ALA A 51 -34.57 15.88 -22.20
CA ALA A 51 -35.15 15.78 -23.54
C ALA A 51 -36.18 14.65 -23.66
N GLY A 52 -36.14 13.66 -22.75
CA GLY A 52 -37.05 12.52 -22.75
C GLY A 52 -36.76 11.52 -23.87
N VAL A 53 -35.48 11.34 -24.22
CA VAL A 53 -35.04 10.47 -25.32
C VAL A 53 -34.43 9.15 -24.84
N LEU A 54 -34.15 9.01 -23.54
CA LEU A 54 -33.63 7.79 -22.94
C LEU A 54 -34.77 6.93 -22.40
N THR A 55 -34.62 5.62 -22.56
CA THR A 55 -35.55 4.64 -22.01
C THR A 55 -35.26 4.39 -20.53
N ASP A 56 -36.29 3.99 -19.78
CA ASP A 56 -36.13 3.60 -18.36
C ASP A 56 -35.10 2.46 -18.20
N GLU A 57 -35.06 1.51 -19.14
CA GLU A 57 -34.10 0.41 -19.14
C GLU A 57 -32.66 0.91 -19.23
N THR A 58 -32.38 1.86 -20.13
CA THR A 58 -31.05 2.47 -20.27
C THR A 58 -30.66 3.27 -19.03
N MET A 59 -31.60 4.03 -18.45
CA MET A 59 -31.35 4.79 -17.21
C MET A 59 -31.04 3.87 -16.03
N GLU A 60 -31.83 2.81 -15.84
CA GLU A 60 -31.60 1.80 -14.79
C GLU A 60 -30.26 1.07 -14.98
N HIS A 61 -29.90 0.75 -16.23
CA HIS A 61 -28.63 0.15 -16.58
C HIS A 61 -27.44 1.05 -16.20
N ILE A 62 -27.52 2.34 -16.54
CA ILE A 62 -26.49 3.34 -16.20
C ILE A 62 -26.34 3.46 -14.69
N ASP A 63 -27.44 3.54 -13.94
CA ASP A 63 -27.43 3.63 -12.48
C ASP A 63 -26.79 2.39 -11.84
N ALA A 64 -27.19 1.19 -12.28
CA ALA A 64 -26.70 -0.07 -11.74
C ALA A 64 -25.20 -0.28 -12.00
N MET A 65 -24.71 0.07 -13.20
CA MET A 65 -23.30 -0.03 -13.56
C MET A 65 -22.45 1.02 -12.84
N ASN A 66 -22.95 2.26 -12.72
CA ASN A 66 -22.28 3.31 -11.97
C ASN A 66 -22.15 2.99 -10.47
N ALA A 67 -23.15 2.34 -9.87
CA ALA A 67 -23.05 1.88 -8.49
C ALA A 67 -21.87 0.91 -8.31
N SER A 68 -21.75 -0.08 -9.21
CA SER A 68 -20.61 -1.00 -9.22
C SER A 68 -19.27 -0.29 -9.46
N LEU A 69 -19.23 0.67 -10.40
CA LEU A 69 -18.03 1.46 -10.71
C LEU A 69 -17.58 2.28 -9.50
N PHE A 70 -18.49 3.09 -8.94
CA PHE A 70 -18.19 3.98 -7.82
C PHE A 70 -17.74 3.20 -6.59
N ALA A 71 -18.43 2.10 -6.27
CA ALA A 71 -18.07 1.24 -5.16
C ALA A 71 -16.65 0.68 -5.29
N GLN A 72 -16.18 0.40 -6.51
CA GLN A 72 -14.90 -0.26 -6.74
C GLN A 72 -13.74 0.73 -6.93
N THR A 73 -13.98 1.86 -7.58
CA THR A 73 -12.92 2.73 -8.11
C THR A 73 -13.09 4.20 -7.72
N GLY A 74 -14.23 4.57 -7.16
CA GLY A 74 -14.61 5.97 -6.91
C GLY A 74 -14.97 6.75 -8.19
N ALA A 75 -14.81 6.17 -9.37
CA ALA A 75 -15.20 6.83 -10.62
C ALA A 75 -16.72 6.90 -10.74
N GLN A 76 -17.20 7.93 -11.45
CA GLN A 76 -18.62 8.11 -11.73
C GLN A 76 -18.76 8.65 -13.14
N ILE A 77 -19.79 8.18 -13.85
CA ILE A 77 -20.15 8.68 -15.17
C ILE A 77 -21.53 9.34 -15.04
N LEU A 78 -21.59 10.62 -15.33
CA LEU A 78 -22.83 11.39 -15.44
C LEU A 78 -23.25 11.44 -16.91
N VAL A 79 -24.48 11.07 -17.21
CA VAL A 79 -25.10 11.25 -18.52
C VAL A 79 -26.14 12.34 -18.42
N SER A 80 -26.04 13.38 -19.25
CA SER A 80 -26.98 14.48 -19.30
C SER A 80 -27.45 14.69 -20.74
N VAL A 81 -28.76 14.72 -20.93
CA VAL A 81 -29.38 15.03 -22.22
C VAL A 81 -30.24 16.26 -22.05
N VAL A 82 -29.91 17.33 -22.77
CA VAL A 82 -30.60 18.62 -22.73
C VAL A 82 -31.09 18.99 -24.11
N ASN A 83 -32.12 19.83 -24.17
CA ASN A 83 -32.57 20.41 -25.43
C ASN A 83 -31.51 21.39 -25.95
N SER A 84 -31.05 22.35 -25.14
CA SER A 84 -29.99 23.28 -25.56
C SER A 84 -29.13 23.72 -24.36
N THR A 85 -27.88 24.10 -24.64
CA THR A 85 -26.98 24.76 -23.67
C THR A 85 -27.28 26.25 -23.48
N GLY A 86 -28.26 26.80 -24.22
CA GLY A 86 -28.61 28.22 -24.15
C GLY A 86 -27.56 29.14 -24.78
N GLY A 87 -26.75 28.62 -25.71
CA GLY A 87 -25.68 29.36 -26.38
C GLY A 87 -24.34 29.37 -25.65
N ALA A 88 -24.24 28.67 -24.51
CA ALA A 88 -22.95 28.39 -23.87
C ALA A 88 -22.16 27.34 -24.68
N ASP A 89 -20.84 27.40 -24.58
CA ASP A 89 -19.97 26.34 -25.10
C ASP A 89 -20.31 25.00 -24.42
N ILE A 90 -20.39 23.94 -25.22
CA ILE A 90 -20.87 22.64 -24.74
C ILE A 90 -19.88 21.97 -23.78
N MET A 91 -18.57 22.18 -23.95
CA MET A 91 -17.55 21.62 -23.07
C MET A 91 -17.50 22.37 -21.74
N ASP A 92 -17.62 23.70 -21.77
CA ASP A 92 -17.73 24.51 -20.55
C ASP A 92 -19.00 24.14 -19.76
N TYR A 93 -20.14 24.00 -20.46
CA TYR A 93 -21.40 23.59 -19.84
C TYR A 93 -21.29 22.20 -19.20
N ALA A 94 -20.69 21.22 -19.88
CA ALA A 94 -20.47 19.88 -19.32
C ALA A 94 -19.51 19.90 -18.12
N SER A 95 -18.47 20.74 -18.16
CA SER A 95 -17.52 20.93 -17.05
C SER A 95 -18.23 21.50 -15.82
N ASP A 96 -19.08 22.52 -16.01
CA ASP A 96 -19.86 23.14 -14.93
C ASP A 96 -20.89 22.17 -14.34
N LEU A 97 -21.54 21.34 -15.17
CA LEU A 97 -22.37 20.24 -14.68
C LEU A 97 -21.57 19.27 -13.82
N GLY A 98 -20.39 18.84 -14.29
CA GLY A 98 -19.51 17.95 -13.54
C GLY A 98 -19.15 18.49 -12.17
N ASN A 99 -18.75 19.76 -12.11
CA ASN A 99 -18.39 20.44 -10.87
C ASN A 99 -19.57 20.67 -9.93
N SER A 100 -20.73 21.05 -10.47
CA SER A 100 -21.93 21.33 -9.67
C SER A 100 -22.55 20.08 -9.06
N TYR A 101 -22.57 18.97 -9.79
CA TYR A 101 -23.03 17.68 -9.27
C TYR A 101 -21.95 16.92 -8.49
N GLY A 102 -20.68 17.33 -8.60
CA GLY A 102 -19.56 16.69 -7.91
C GLY A 102 -19.27 15.30 -8.45
N VAL A 103 -19.24 15.17 -9.79
CA VAL A 103 -19.06 13.90 -10.50
C VAL A 103 -17.66 13.35 -10.24
N GLY A 104 -17.62 12.11 -9.77
CA GLY A 104 -16.39 11.41 -9.42
C GLY A 104 -16.08 11.51 -7.93
N SER A 105 -15.04 10.77 -7.52
CA SER A 105 -14.61 10.78 -6.13
C SER A 105 -13.76 12.00 -5.79
N ALA A 106 -13.92 12.57 -4.59
CA ALA A 106 -13.09 13.64 -4.07
C ALA A 106 -11.62 13.20 -3.93
N GLU A 107 -11.38 11.90 -3.77
CA GLU A 107 -10.04 11.33 -3.62
C GLU A 107 -9.27 11.24 -4.94
N ARG A 108 -9.98 11.06 -6.08
CA ARG A 108 -9.34 10.77 -7.38
C ARG A 108 -9.72 11.71 -8.51
N ASN A 109 -10.76 12.53 -8.36
CA ASN A 109 -11.29 13.42 -9.41
C ASN A 109 -11.46 12.70 -10.76
N ASN A 110 -12.00 11.47 -10.70
CA ASN A 110 -12.14 10.55 -11.82
C ASN A 110 -13.57 10.45 -12.33
N GLY A 111 -14.26 11.60 -12.37
CA GLY A 111 -15.59 11.74 -12.96
C GLY A 111 -15.54 11.87 -14.48
N VAL A 112 -16.60 11.43 -15.16
CA VAL A 112 -16.81 11.63 -16.60
C VAL A 112 -18.21 12.16 -16.80
N VAL A 113 -18.36 13.20 -17.63
CA VAL A 113 -19.65 13.77 -18.00
C VAL A 113 -19.85 13.58 -19.49
N MET A 114 -20.87 12.82 -19.87
CA MET A 114 -21.36 12.71 -21.23
C MET A 114 -22.56 13.64 -21.39
N LEU A 115 -22.49 14.58 -22.32
CA LEU A 115 -23.54 15.55 -22.57
C LEU A 115 -24.01 15.48 -24.02
N LEU A 116 -25.33 15.42 -24.21
CA LEU A 116 -25.99 15.58 -25.50
C LEU A 116 -26.88 16.82 -25.45
N ALA A 117 -26.74 17.73 -26.42
CA ALA A 117 -27.54 18.94 -26.59
C ALA A 117 -28.25 18.91 -27.95
N LEU A 118 -29.52 18.51 -27.98
CA LEU A 118 -30.21 18.10 -29.20
C LEU A 118 -30.57 19.24 -30.17
N ASP A 119 -30.85 20.44 -29.65
CA ASP A 119 -31.19 21.66 -30.41
C ASP A 119 -29.97 22.58 -30.62
N ASN A 120 -28.79 22.19 -30.14
CA ASN A 120 -27.57 22.95 -30.40
C ASN A 120 -27.11 22.73 -31.85
N ILE A 121 -26.47 23.74 -32.44
CA ILE A 121 -25.81 23.59 -33.74
C ILE A 121 -24.36 23.20 -33.46
N SER A 122 -23.98 21.98 -33.85
CA SER A 122 -22.60 21.51 -33.74
C SER A 122 -21.65 22.33 -34.61
N GLN A 123 -20.35 22.18 -34.39
CA GLN A 123 -19.32 22.86 -35.17
C GLN A 123 -19.38 22.55 -36.68
N SER A 124 -19.96 21.41 -37.06
CA SER A 124 -20.18 21.03 -38.46
C SER A 124 -21.39 21.72 -39.11
N GLY A 125 -22.15 22.51 -38.35
CA GLY A 125 -23.36 23.19 -38.80
C GLY A 125 -24.60 22.29 -38.81
N LEU A 126 -24.52 21.09 -38.24
CA LEU A 126 -25.63 20.16 -38.11
C LEU A 126 -26.38 20.37 -36.79
N MET A 127 -27.67 20.04 -36.80
CA MET A 127 -28.49 20.05 -35.60
C MET A 127 -28.07 18.92 -34.66
N GLY A 128 -28.01 19.21 -33.36
CA GLY A 128 -27.48 18.35 -32.33
C GLY A 128 -25.98 18.51 -32.15
N ASP A 129 -25.56 18.60 -30.90
CA ASP A 129 -24.15 18.58 -30.51
C ASP A 129 -23.96 17.66 -29.29
N TYR A 130 -22.77 17.09 -29.15
CA TYR A 130 -22.44 16.22 -28.02
C TYR A 130 -20.99 16.40 -27.61
N CYS A 131 -20.72 16.18 -26.32
CA CYS A 131 -19.35 16.20 -25.83
C CYS A 131 -19.16 15.23 -24.67
N VAL A 132 -17.90 15.01 -24.33
CA VAL A 132 -17.48 14.32 -23.11
C VAL A 132 -16.41 15.16 -22.43
N VAL A 133 -16.58 15.34 -21.12
CA VAL A 133 -15.59 16.00 -20.25
C VAL A 133 -15.17 15.01 -19.18
N VAL A 134 -13.88 14.99 -18.88
CA VAL A 134 -13.31 14.15 -17.84
C VAL A 134 -12.78 15.02 -16.69
N GLY A 135 -12.82 14.48 -15.48
CA GLY A 135 -12.24 15.12 -14.31
C GLY A 135 -10.72 15.18 -14.39
N THR A 136 -10.12 16.04 -13.56
CA THR A 136 -8.67 16.31 -13.56
C THR A 136 -7.81 15.07 -13.32
N GLY A 137 -8.34 14.05 -12.63
CA GLY A 137 -7.66 12.78 -12.43
C GLY A 137 -7.56 11.89 -13.68
N LEU A 138 -8.30 12.22 -14.74
CA LEU A 138 -8.37 11.50 -16.00
C LEU A 138 -7.92 12.35 -17.20
N GLU A 139 -7.37 13.55 -16.98
CA GLU A 139 -6.94 14.47 -18.05
C GLU A 139 -5.99 13.82 -19.06
N SER A 140 -5.07 12.98 -18.60
CA SER A 140 -4.14 12.25 -19.48
C SER A 140 -4.82 11.22 -20.40
N HIS A 141 -6.10 10.96 -20.18
CA HIS A 141 -6.93 10.00 -20.90
C HIS A 141 -8.14 10.67 -21.58
N ALA A 142 -8.24 12.00 -21.60
CA ALA A 142 -9.37 12.71 -22.20
C ALA A 142 -9.60 12.29 -23.66
N ASP A 143 -8.51 12.14 -24.43
CA ASP A 143 -8.55 11.72 -25.84
C ASP A 143 -9.15 10.31 -26.02
N ASP A 144 -8.94 9.40 -25.06
CA ASP A 144 -9.50 8.06 -25.09
C ASP A 144 -11.04 8.13 -25.03
N PHE A 145 -11.59 8.93 -24.11
CA PHE A 145 -13.03 9.11 -23.94
C PHE A 145 -13.67 9.81 -25.14
N MET A 146 -13.03 10.84 -25.70
CA MET A 146 -13.52 11.51 -26.91
C MET A 146 -13.57 10.55 -28.10
N SER A 147 -12.54 9.72 -28.25
CA SER A 147 -12.46 8.72 -29.33
C SER A 147 -13.53 7.64 -29.18
N LEU A 148 -13.73 7.14 -27.96
CA LEU A 148 -14.79 6.17 -27.67
C LEU A 148 -16.18 6.78 -27.91
N GLN A 149 -16.42 8.02 -27.48
CA GLN A 149 -17.69 8.70 -27.74
C GLN A 149 -17.99 8.83 -29.22
N SER A 150 -17.06 9.38 -30.02
CA SER A 150 -17.29 9.48 -31.46
C SER A 150 -17.51 8.10 -32.10
N TYR A 151 -16.72 7.09 -31.73
CA TYR A 151 -16.84 5.77 -32.34
C TYR A 151 -18.18 5.07 -32.09
N TYR A 152 -18.72 5.16 -30.86
CA TYR A 152 -19.95 4.46 -30.47
C TYR A 152 -21.22 5.33 -30.58
N LEU A 153 -21.12 6.65 -30.50
CA LEU A 153 -22.28 7.55 -30.50
C LEU A 153 -22.64 8.08 -31.88
N GLU A 154 -21.65 8.35 -32.75
CA GLU A 154 -21.84 9.23 -33.91
C GLU A 154 -22.88 8.72 -34.91
N ASN A 155 -22.87 7.42 -35.22
CA ASN A 155 -23.82 6.82 -36.16
C ASN A 155 -25.26 6.84 -35.63
N ASP A 156 -25.44 6.44 -34.36
CA ASP A 156 -26.76 6.36 -33.72
C ASP A 156 -27.32 7.76 -33.48
N PHE A 157 -26.46 8.71 -33.09
CA PHE A 157 -26.82 10.12 -32.94
C PHE A 157 -27.31 10.72 -34.27
N ALA A 158 -26.61 10.45 -35.38
CA ALA A 158 -27.02 10.90 -36.71
C ALA A 158 -28.34 10.26 -37.17
N ALA A 159 -28.64 9.03 -36.71
CA ALA A 159 -29.90 8.33 -36.98
C ALA A 159 -31.06 8.80 -36.07
N GLY A 160 -30.78 9.58 -35.02
CA GLY A 160 -31.75 9.95 -33.98
C GLY A 160 -32.03 8.83 -32.98
N GLU A 161 -31.23 7.76 -32.99
CA GLU A 161 -31.30 6.64 -32.05
C GLU A 161 -30.49 6.94 -30.78
N TYR A 162 -30.81 8.05 -30.11
CA TYR A 162 -30.02 8.58 -28.99
C TYR A 162 -29.83 7.59 -27.83
N ASP A 163 -30.89 6.86 -27.46
CA ASP A 163 -30.85 5.85 -26.41
C ASP A 163 -29.80 4.75 -26.68
N ALA A 164 -29.78 4.22 -27.91
CA ALA A 164 -28.85 3.18 -28.32
C ALA A 164 -27.39 3.69 -28.29
N GLY A 165 -27.16 4.87 -28.87
CA GLY A 165 -25.82 5.46 -28.90
C GLY A 165 -25.28 5.82 -27.51
N VAL A 166 -26.14 6.35 -26.63
CA VAL A 166 -25.77 6.64 -25.23
C VAL A 166 -25.42 5.36 -24.50
N LYS A 167 -26.25 4.31 -24.61
CA LYS A 167 -26.00 3.02 -23.97
C LYS A 167 -24.69 2.40 -24.46
N ALA A 168 -24.47 2.34 -25.78
CA ALA A 168 -23.26 1.78 -26.37
C ALA A 168 -22.00 2.52 -25.95
N THR A 169 -22.06 3.86 -25.89
CA THR A 169 -20.93 4.68 -25.46
C THR A 169 -20.65 4.52 -23.97
N PHE A 170 -21.71 4.48 -23.15
CA PHE A 170 -21.59 4.25 -21.73
C PHE A 170 -20.94 2.88 -21.43
N ASP A 171 -21.37 1.82 -22.11
CA ASP A 171 -20.78 0.49 -22.01
C ASP A 171 -19.29 0.49 -22.36
N ALA A 172 -18.90 1.26 -23.39
CA ALA A 172 -17.50 1.41 -23.78
C ALA A 172 -16.68 2.13 -22.69
N PHE A 173 -17.23 3.15 -22.04
CA PHE A 173 -16.58 3.81 -20.90
C PHE A 173 -16.43 2.87 -19.71
N ILE A 174 -17.46 2.06 -19.41
CA ILE A 174 -17.37 1.06 -18.35
C ILE A 174 -16.28 0.02 -18.65
N ALA A 175 -16.19 -0.45 -19.89
CA ALA A 175 -15.15 -1.38 -20.31
C ALA A 175 -13.75 -0.77 -20.16
N TRP A 176 -13.58 0.50 -20.53
CA TRP A 176 -12.32 1.23 -20.33
C TRP A 176 -11.95 1.32 -18.84
N PHE A 177 -12.90 1.67 -17.96
CA PHE A 177 -12.65 1.73 -16.52
C PHE A 177 -12.33 0.37 -15.90
N ALA A 178 -13.01 -0.69 -16.37
CA ALA A 178 -12.76 -2.05 -15.93
C ALA A 178 -11.32 -2.47 -16.24
N ASP A 179 -10.83 -2.17 -17.45
CA ASP A 179 -9.45 -2.45 -17.85
C ASP A 179 -8.45 -1.57 -17.08
N PHE A 180 -8.68 -0.26 -17.05
CA PHE A 180 -7.78 0.71 -16.42
C PHE A 180 -7.54 0.44 -14.93
N TYR A 181 -8.59 0.11 -14.19
CA TYR A 181 -8.48 -0.21 -12.76
C TYR A 181 -8.29 -1.71 -12.48
N GLY A 182 -8.33 -2.57 -13.50
CA GLY A 182 -8.23 -4.02 -13.36
C GLY A 182 -9.37 -4.63 -12.52
N VAL A 183 -10.58 -4.12 -12.66
CA VAL A 183 -11.77 -4.51 -11.90
C VAL A 183 -12.83 -5.13 -12.82
N THR A 184 -13.81 -5.82 -12.23
CA THR A 184 -14.96 -6.34 -12.96
C THR A 184 -16.19 -5.54 -12.59
N ILE A 185 -16.74 -4.79 -13.55
CA ILE A 185 -17.93 -3.97 -13.37
C ILE A 185 -19.11 -4.69 -14.03
N ARG A 186 -20.20 -4.85 -13.29
CA ARG A 186 -21.43 -5.45 -13.78
C ARG A 186 -22.58 -5.06 -12.85
N GLU A 187 -23.80 -5.11 -13.37
CA GLU A 187 -25.00 -4.84 -12.60
C GLU A 187 -25.11 -5.74 -11.35
N GLY A 188 -25.59 -5.17 -10.24
CA GLY A 188 -25.82 -5.91 -9.00
C GLY A 188 -24.57 -6.48 -8.33
N TYR A 189 -23.37 -6.07 -8.75
CA TYR A 189 -22.11 -6.58 -8.22
C TYR A 189 -21.31 -5.48 -7.52
N ILE A 190 -21.22 -5.56 -6.20
CA ILE A 190 -20.45 -4.63 -5.39
C ILE A 190 -19.55 -5.44 -4.43
N PRO A 191 -18.26 -5.65 -4.77
CA PRO A 191 -17.33 -6.43 -3.95
C PRO A 191 -16.79 -5.61 -2.77
N ALA A 192 -16.22 -6.30 -1.78
CA ALA A 192 -15.52 -5.66 -0.67
C ALA A 192 -14.26 -4.95 -1.19
N VAL A 193 -14.14 -3.64 -0.96
CA VAL A 193 -12.95 -2.87 -1.33
C VAL A 193 -12.23 -2.30 -0.11
N ARG A 194 -10.93 -2.04 -0.23
CA ARG A 194 -10.17 -1.43 0.88
C ARG A 194 -10.38 0.06 0.99
N GLU A 195 -10.60 0.69 -0.15
CA GLU A 195 -10.68 2.14 -0.24
C GLU A 195 -12.14 2.55 -0.11
N THR A 196 -12.33 3.61 0.65
CA THR A 196 -13.60 4.30 0.79
C THR A 196 -13.50 5.54 -0.09
N TYR A 197 -14.52 5.75 -0.89
CA TYR A 197 -14.62 6.89 -1.79
C TYR A 197 -15.80 7.75 -1.36
N SER A 198 -15.64 9.05 -1.51
CA SER A 198 -16.69 10.04 -1.31
C SER A 198 -16.88 10.85 -2.58
N SER A 199 -18.11 11.18 -2.94
CA SER A 199 -18.37 12.11 -4.05
C SER A 199 -17.84 13.50 -3.72
N GLY A 200 -17.72 14.36 -4.73
CA GLY A 200 -17.30 15.75 -4.53
C GLY A 200 -18.12 16.53 -3.50
N SER A 201 -19.38 16.13 -3.24
CA SER A 201 -20.27 16.74 -2.24
C SER A 201 -20.16 16.12 -0.83
N GLY A 202 -19.55 14.94 -0.69
CA GLY A 202 -19.37 14.22 0.57
C GLY A 202 -20.61 13.52 1.13
N TYR A 203 -21.79 13.71 0.53
CA TYR A 203 -23.05 13.06 0.96
C TYR A 203 -23.29 11.69 0.33
N TYR A 204 -22.50 11.34 -0.67
CA TYR A 204 -22.55 10.06 -1.36
C TYR A 204 -21.21 9.37 -1.23
N TYR A 205 -21.15 8.25 -0.53
CA TYR A 205 -19.89 7.60 -0.18
C TYR A 205 -20.02 6.09 -0.06
N THR A 206 -18.88 5.40 -0.12
CA THR A 206 -18.82 3.93 -0.06
C THR A 206 -18.40 3.48 1.34
N GLU A 207 -19.15 2.57 1.94
CA GLU A 207 -18.75 1.91 3.19
C GLU A 207 -18.55 0.43 2.94
N THR A 208 -17.32 -0.06 3.14
CA THR A 208 -17.05 -1.49 3.04
C THR A 208 -17.22 -2.16 4.39
N HIS A 209 -18.21 -3.06 4.46
CA HIS A 209 -18.46 -3.94 5.59
C HIS A 209 -18.16 -5.37 5.15
N GLY A 210 -16.89 -5.76 5.25
CA GLY A 210 -16.50 -7.17 5.11
C GLY A 210 -15.02 -7.42 4.91
N TYR A 211 -14.70 -8.68 4.66
CA TYR A 211 -13.33 -9.14 4.62
C TYR A 211 -12.65 -8.76 3.30
N VAL A 212 -11.71 -7.83 3.37
CA VAL A 212 -10.82 -7.56 2.25
C VAL A 212 -9.53 -8.36 2.43
N ALA A 213 -9.24 -9.24 1.47
CA ALA A 213 -8.05 -10.09 1.51
C ALA A 213 -6.80 -9.22 1.71
N PRO A 214 -5.99 -9.44 2.77
CA PRO A 214 -4.79 -8.66 3.04
C PRO A 214 -3.78 -8.75 1.89
N ALA A 215 -3.10 -7.66 1.57
CA ALA A 215 -2.06 -7.67 0.54
C ALA A 215 -0.98 -8.64 0.99
N LEU A 216 -0.30 -9.31 0.04
CA LEU A 216 0.76 -10.28 0.35
C LEU A 216 1.77 -9.72 1.38
N GLY A 217 2.09 -8.42 1.32
CA GLY A 217 2.96 -7.75 2.29
C GLY A 217 2.42 -7.66 3.74
N SER A 218 1.11 -7.60 3.92
CA SER A 218 0.47 -7.59 5.26
C SER A 218 0.31 -9.00 5.86
N LEU A 219 0.34 -10.04 5.03
CA LEU A 219 0.51 -11.41 5.51
C LEU A 219 1.94 -11.62 6.04
N VAL A 220 2.95 -11.04 5.37
CA VAL A 220 4.34 -11.09 5.82
C VAL A 220 4.51 -10.40 7.18
N SER A 221 3.89 -9.24 7.41
CA SER A 221 3.98 -8.58 8.73
C SER A 221 3.40 -9.44 9.86
N GLY A 222 2.28 -10.12 9.62
CA GLY A 222 1.69 -11.07 10.57
C GLY A 222 2.61 -12.25 10.88
N VAL A 223 3.22 -12.84 9.86
CA VAL A 223 4.21 -13.93 10.02
C VAL A 223 5.46 -13.43 10.74
N VAL A 224 5.96 -12.24 10.41
CA VAL A 224 7.14 -11.63 11.07
C VAL A 224 6.86 -11.37 12.54
N VAL A 225 5.70 -10.78 12.89
CA VAL A 225 5.31 -10.56 14.29
C VAL A 225 5.20 -11.89 15.05
N LEU A 226 4.58 -12.91 14.45
CA LEU A 226 4.52 -14.25 15.03
C LEU A 226 5.93 -14.82 15.29
N LEU A 227 6.84 -14.71 14.32
CA LEU A 227 8.23 -15.17 14.46
C LEU A 227 8.97 -14.38 15.54
N VAL A 228 8.77 -13.07 15.65
CA VAL A 228 9.36 -12.23 16.71
C VAL A 228 8.83 -12.65 18.08
N VAL A 229 7.53 -12.89 18.23
CA VAL A 229 6.93 -13.37 19.49
C VAL A 229 7.49 -14.74 19.87
N LEU A 230 7.61 -15.67 18.91
CA LEU A 230 8.23 -16.98 19.13
C LEU A 230 9.71 -16.86 19.51
N LEU A 231 10.45 -15.95 18.89
CA LEU A 231 11.84 -15.69 19.21
C LEU A 231 12.00 -15.09 20.61
N VAL A 232 11.14 -14.15 20.99
CA VAL A 232 11.13 -13.57 22.35
C VAL A 232 10.80 -14.65 23.38
N LEU A 233 9.79 -15.49 23.13
CA LEU A 233 9.48 -16.64 23.98
C LEU A 233 10.67 -17.59 24.10
N TRP A 234 11.39 -17.85 22.99
CA TRP A 234 12.57 -18.69 23.00
C TRP A 234 13.71 -18.10 23.81
N VAL A 235 13.97 -16.80 23.69
CA VAL A 235 14.97 -16.05 24.49
C VAL A 235 14.62 -16.09 25.98
N ILE A 236 13.35 -15.89 26.34
CA ILE A 236 12.88 -15.95 27.73
C ILE A 236 13.03 -17.38 28.28
N LEU A 237 12.61 -18.40 27.52
CA LEU A 237 12.73 -19.80 27.94
C LEU A 237 14.20 -20.22 28.09
N ASP A 238 15.08 -19.80 27.17
CA ASP A 238 16.52 -20.03 27.30
C ASP A 238 17.10 -19.29 28.51
N GLY A 239 16.66 -18.06 28.75
CA GLY A 239 17.03 -17.27 29.93
C GLY A 239 16.58 -17.90 31.25
N MET A 240 15.36 -18.41 31.33
CA MET A 240 14.85 -19.14 32.50
C MET A 240 15.65 -20.44 32.73
N ARG A 241 15.94 -21.18 31.67
CA ARG A 241 16.77 -22.41 31.74
C ARG A 241 18.18 -22.10 32.21
N TYR A 242 18.81 -21.10 31.60
CA TYR A 242 20.15 -20.64 31.97
C TYR A 242 20.21 -20.11 33.40
N SER A 243 19.20 -19.37 33.85
CA SER A 243 19.11 -18.85 35.21
C SER A 243 19.02 -19.98 36.25
N ARG A 244 18.26 -21.05 35.96
CA ARG A 244 18.23 -22.25 36.81
C ARG A 244 19.56 -22.98 36.82
N TYR A 245 20.22 -23.12 35.66
CA TYR A 245 21.55 -23.72 35.56
C TYR A 245 22.59 -22.93 36.35
N ARG A 246 22.67 -21.61 36.16
CA ARG A 246 23.57 -20.71 36.88
C ARG A 246 23.39 -20.80 38.39
N ARG A 247 22.13 -20.83 38.88
CA ARG A 247 21.84 -20.97 40.31
C ARG A 247 22.34 -22.28 40.93
N ARG A 248 22.46 -23.35 40.15
CA ARG A 248 22.89 -24.68 40.63
C ARG A 248 24.38 -24.97 40.46
N TYR A 249 25.05 -24.34 39.50
CA TYR A 249 26.40 -24.76 39.10
C TYR A 249 27.42 -23.62 39.00
N LEU A 250 27.01 -22.35 39.11
CA LEU A 250 27.89 -21.19 38.88
C LEU A 250 27.87 -20.17 40.05
N ARG A 251 27.54 -20.61 41.28
CA ARG A 251 27.62 -19.76 42.48
C ARG A 251 29.06 -19.70 43.03
N PRO A 252 29.46 -18.62 43.73
CA PRO A 252 30.79 -18.51 44.35
C PRO A 252 31.04 -19.69 45.31
N GLY A 253 32.16 -20.39 45.15
CA GLY A 253 32.54 -21.56 45.95
C GLY A 253 32.20 -22.93 45.34
N MET A 254 31.55 -22.98 44.18
CA MET A 254 31.27 -24.23 43.47
C MET A 254 32.41 -24.57 42.50
N GLY A 255 32.92 -25.81 42.58
CA GLY A 255 33.97 -26.32 41.69
C GLY A 255 33.54 -26.43 40.22
N ARG A 256 34.41 -26.99 39.36
CA ARG A 256 34.16 -27.11 37.91
C ARG A 256 32.78 -27.76 37.65
N PRO A 257 31.89 -27.14 36.85
CA PRO A 257 30.57 -27.69 36.58
C PRO A 257 30.66 -29.10 35.97
N THR A 258 29.90 -30.05 36.50
CA THR A 258 29.87 -31.44 36.00
C THR A 258 29.04 -31.61 34.74
N VAL A 259 28.09 -30.71 34.49
CA VAL A 259 27.23 -30.70 33.29
C VAL A 259 27.39 -29.34 32.61
N LEU A 260 27.84 -29.31 31.36
CA LEU A 260 27.96 -28.07 30.59
C LEU A 260 26.62 -27.76 29.91
N TYR A 261 25.97 -26.65 30.29
CA TYR A 261 24.81 -26.10 29.59
C TYR A 261 25.23 -24.90 28.74
N TYR A 262 24.82 -24.90 27.48
CA TYR A 262 25.14 -23.87 26.51
C TYR A 262 23.88 -23.06 26.18
N PRO A 263 23.68 -21.89 26.80
CA PRO A 263 22.61 -20.98 26.36
C PRO A 263 22.95 -20.47 24.96
N ILE A 264 21.91 -20.25 24.16
CA ILE A 264 22.05 -19.79 22.78
C ILE A 264 22.20 -18.26 22.75
N PHE A 265 21.49 -17.55 23.65
CA PHE A 265 21.47 -16.08 23.67
C PHE A 265 22.24 -15.46 24.84
N TRP A 266 22.34 -16.15 25.98
CA TRP A 266 22.79 -15.55 27.24
C TRP A 266 24.29 -15.65 27.53
N GLY A 267 25.11 -15.71 26.46
CA GLY A 267 26.56 -15.57 26.50
C GLY A 267 27.31 -16.72 27.18
N ARG A 268 28.53 -16.99 26.70
CA ARG A 268 29.46 -17.92 27.36
C ARG A 268 30.03 -17.23 28.61
N PRO A 269 30.20 -17.93 29.75
CA PRO A 269 30.98 -17.39 30.85
C PRO A 269 32.41 -17.12 30.33
N GLN A 270 32.81 -15.84 30.24
CA GLN A 270 34.18 -15.52 29.89
C GLN A 270 35.08 -16.08 30.98
N ARG A 271 36.05 -16.91 30.58
CA ARG A 271 37.11 -17.37 31.49
C ARG A 271 37.81 -16.12 32.06
N PRO A 272 38.12 -16.07 33.37
CA PRO A 272 38.96 -15.01 33.91
C PRO A 272 40.24 -14.94 33.08
N ARG A 273 40.57 -13.75 32.57
CA ARG A 273 41.86 -13.55 31.88
C ARG A 273 42.97 -13.85 32.89
N PRO A 274 43.97 -14.69 32.55
CA PRO A 274 45.10 -14.91 33.44
C PRO A 274 45.78 -13.58 33.76
N PRO A 275 46.27 -13.36 34.99
CA PRO A 275 46.95 -12.13 35.36
C PRO A 275 48.15 -11.89 34.44
N ARG A 276 48.34 -10.65 34.00
CA ARG A 276 49.50 -10.28 33.17
C ARG A 276 50.79 -10.55 33.97
N PRO A 277 51.80 -11.22 33.36
CA PRO A 277 53.08 -11.41 34.04
C PRO A 277 53.75 -10.05 34.33
N PRO A 278 54.55 -9.94 35.41
CA PRO A 278 55.25 -8.72 35.76
C PRO A 278 56.17 -8.29 34.61
N ARG A 279 56.20 -6.98 34.31
CA ARG A 279 57.15 -6.44 33.32
C ARG A 279 58.59 -6.62 33.85
N PRO A 280 59.53 -7.13 33.05
CA PRO A 280 60.93 -7.18 33.45
C PRO A 280 61.50 -5.75 33.60
N PRO A 281 62.47 -5.53 34.51
CA PRO A 281 63.05 -4.22 34.73
C PRO A 281 63.77 -3.72 33.47
N LYS A 282 63.62 -2.42 33.20
CA LYS A 282 64.29 -1.76 32.07
C LYS A 282 65.82 -1.83 32.27
N PRO A 283 66.60 -2.26 31.27
CA PRO A 283 68.06 -2.18 31.36
C PRO A 283 68.53 -0.71 31.36
N PRO A 284 69.67 -0.42 32.00
CA PRO A 284 70.18 0.96 32.11
C PRO A 284 70.57 1.50 30.74
N ARG A 285 70.23 2.77 30.49
CA ARG A 285 70.61 3.52 29.28
C ARG A 285 72.13 3.63 29.21
N ARG A 286 72.76 3.08 28.16
CA ARG A 286 74.15 3.41 27.80
C ARG A 286 74.21 4.78 27.11
N PRO A 287 75.26 5.59 27.37
CA PRO A 287 75.43 6.91 26.77
C PRO A 287 75.84 6.84 25.29
N PRO A 288 75.61 7.91 24.51
CA PRO A 288 75.81 7.92 23.07
C PRO A 288 77.31 8.01 22.73
N SER A 289 77.81 7.06 21.93
CA SER A 289 79.13 7.14 21.30
C SER A 289 78.95 7.09 19.78
N GLY A 290 79.57 8.04 19.11
CA GLY A 290 79.25 8.46 17.76
C GLY A 290 80.10 7.83 16.65
N GLY A 291 79.76 8.28 15.44
CA GLY A 291 80.45 8.02 14.16
C GLY A 291 80.14 6.65 13.54
N THR A 292 80.18 6.42 12.24
CA THR A 292 80.50 7.21 11.04
C THR A 292 80.23 6.23 9.88
N PHE A 293 79.52 6.69 8.83
CA PHE A 293 79.53 6.19 7.43
C PHE A 293 78.92 4.83 7.03
N GLY A 294 78.04 4.92 6.04
CA GLY A 294 78.25 4.30 4.73
C GLY A 294 77.49 3.02 4.42
N GLY A 295 76.72 3.02 3.32
CA GLY A 295 76.41 1.79 2.59
C GLY A 295 74.99 1.68 2.04
N ASP A 296 74.86 2.02 0.75
CA ASP A 296 73.74 1.73 -0.15
C ASP A 296 73.30 0.26 -0.15
N GLY A 297 72.06 -0.01 -0.56
CA GLY A 297 71.61 -1.38 -0.82
C GLY A 297 70.14 -1.51 -1.22
N PHE A 298 69.86 -1.23 -2.49
CA PHE A 298 68.64 -1.59 -3.23
C PHE A 298 68.13 -3.01 -2.97
N GLY A 299 66.81 -3.20 -3.06
CA GLY A 299 66.25 -4.42 -3.65
C GLY A 299 64.91 -4.89 -3.07
N GLY A 300 63.86 -4.85 -3.90
CA GLY A 300 62.81 -5.87 -3.85
C GLY A 300 61.37 -5.41 -3.66
N SER A 301 60.83 -4.70 -4.65
CA SER A 301 59.39 -4.71 -4.91
C SER A 301 58.95 -6.11 -5.36
N ARG A 302 57.94 -6.71 -4.71
CA ARG A 302 56.75 -7.31 -5.36
C ARG A 302 55.82 -8.02 -4.38
N GLY A 303 54.53 -7.67 -4.49
CA GLY A 303 53.37 -8.49 -4.14
C GLY A 303 52.92 -8.34 -2.68
N GLY A 304 51.69 -7.97 -2.35
CA GLY A 304 50.48 -7.77 -3.14
C GLY A 304 49.29 -7.72 -2.17
N MET A 305 48.14 -7.33 -2.69
CA MET A 305 46.80 -7.42 -2.10
C MET A 305 46.38 -6.36 -1.07
N PHE A 306 45.66 -5.39 -1.65
CA PHE A 306 44.53 -4.63 -1.15
C PHE A 306 43.70 -5.27 -0.01
N GLY A 307 43.23 -4.38 0.86
CA GLY A 307 41.79 -4.27 1.13
C GLY A 307 41.33 -4.88 2.45
N GLY A 308 41.15 -4.02 3.46
CA GLY A 308 40.51 -4.41 4.71
C GLY A 308 40.28 -3.24 5.64
N GLY A 309 39.53 -2.25 5.16
CA GLY A 309 39.13 -1.07 5.92
C GLY A 309 38.38 -1.45 7.19
N SER A 310 38.90 -0.95 8.31
CA SER A 310 38.33 -1.02 9.63
C SER A 310 37.65 0.31 9.89
N PHE A 311 36.32 0.36 10.01
CA PHE A 311 35.66 1.47 10.69
C PHE A 311 34.53 0.98 11.58
N GLY A 312 34.74 1.24 12.85
CA GLY A 312 33.85 0.97 13.94
C GLY A 312 32.71 1.98 14.04
N SER A 313 31.80 1.56 14.90
CA SER A 313 30.56 2.20 15.31
C SER A 313 30.77 3.42 16.21
N ALA A 314 29.84 4.38 16.05
CA ALA A 314 29.12 5.16 17.06
C ALA A 314 29.76 6.35 17.81
N GLY A 315 28.91 7.40 17.91
CA GLY A 315 28.88 8.45 18.93
C GLY A 315 29.36 9.80 18.39
N GLY A 316 28.64 10.91 18.42
CA GLY A 316 27.41 11.28 19.09
C GLY A 316 27.50 12.76 19.50
N SER A 317 26.46 13.53 19.14
CA SER A 317 25.98 14.78 19.77
C SER A 317 26.61 16.16 19.45
N ARG A 318 25.67 17.06 19.10
CA ARG A 318 25.51 18.51 19.38
C ARG A 318 26.06 19.54 18.39
N GLY A 319 25.12 20.32 17.85
CA GLY A 319 25.26 21.79 17.78
C GLY A 319 24.71 22.49 16.54
N SER A 320 23.60 23.23 16.72
CA SER A 320 23.28 24.50 16.04
C SER A 320 22.73 24.50 14.60
N LEU A 321 21.41 24.64 14.48
CA LEU A 321 20.69 25.28 13.36
C LEU A 321 19.59 26.11 14.05
N GLY A 322 19.51 27.44 13.94
CA GLY A 322 19.71 28.27 12.75
C GLY A 322 18.34 28.64 12.19
N GLY A 323 17.57 29.43 12.96
CA GLY A 323 16.25 29.91 12.56
C GLY A 323 16.37 31.10 11.61
N GLY A 324 15.75 30.99 10.44
CA GLY A 324 15.60 32.07 9.47
C GLY A 324 14.13 32.27 9.13
N THR A 325 13.55 33.34 9.65
CA THR A 325 12.26 33.90 9.24
C THR A 325 12.47 34.87 8.09
N PHE A 326 11.74 34.72 7.00
CA PHE A 326 11.55 35.78 6.00
C PHE A 326 10.05 36.09 5.87
N ARG A 327 9.71 37.33 6.23
CA ARG A 327 8.52 38.08 5.82
C ARG A 327 9.05 39.30 5.07
N GLY A 328 8.50 39.53 3.89
CA GLY A 328 8.76 40.66 3.01
C GLY A 328 7.90 40.46 1.78
#